data_AF-A0A936CLR2-F1
#
_entry.id   AF-A0A936CLR2-F1
#
_cell.length_a   1.000
_cell.length_b   1.000
_cell.length_c   1.000
_cell.angle_alpha   90.00
_cell.angle_beta   90.00
_cell.angle_gamma   90.00
#
_symmetry.space_group_name_H-M   'P 1'
#
loop_
_entity.id
_entity.type
_entity.pdbx_description
1 polymer ?
#
loop_
_entity_poly.entity_id
_entity_poly.type
_entity_poly.pdbx_seq_one_letter_code
_entity_poly.pdbx_strand_id
1 'polypeptide(L)'
;MSAEGIIGQQPDFVVTMFQSDHAPLAGEDPVQKATKELGLDILPPEKRPQIVPVDGAYLLALGPRSAHACHDLAAKLHPTLDWPPLPTRPWVG
;
A
#
# COMPACT_ATOMS: atom_id res chain seq x y z
N MET A 1 12.40 0.25 -9.93
CA MET A 1 12.81 -1.10 -9.46
C MET A 1 12.31 -2.10 -10.49
N SER A 2 13.08 -3.12 -10.86
CA SER A 2 12.63 -4.15 -11.82
C SER A 2 11.87 -5.28 -11.11
N ALA A 3 11.03 -6.02 -11.85
CA ALA A 3 10.34 -7.21 -11.33
C ALA A 3 11.32 -8.26 -10.79
N GLU A 4 12.43 -8.50 -11.50
CA GLU A 4 13.50 -9.42 -11.10
C GLU A 4 14.10 -9.04 -9.73
N GLY A 5 14.32 -7.74 -9.49
CA GLY A 5 14.84 -7.25 -8.23
C GLY A 5 13.87 -7.44 -7.06
N ILE A 6 12.56 -7.34 -7.32
CA ILE A 6 11.52 -7.59 -6.31
C ILE A 6 11.47 -9.09 -5.98
N ILE A 7 11.44 -9.94 -7.00
CA ILE A 7 11.34 -11.40 -6.82
C ILE A 7 12.57 -11.96 -6.10
N GLY A 8 13.78 -11.49 -6.45
CA GLY A 8 15.03 -11.95 -5.85
C GLY A 8 15.10 -11.74 -4.34
N GLN A 9 14.42 -10.72 -3.82
CA GLN A 9 14.37 -10.41 -2.38
C GLN A 9 13.30 -11.21 -1.63
N GLN A 10 12.40 -11.89 -2.34
CA GLN A 10 11.30 -12.71 -1.79
C GLN A 10 10.49 -12.00 -0.68
N PRO A 11 10.00 -10.77 -0.90
CA PRO A 11 9.21 -10.08 0.12
C PRO A 11 7.82 -10.70 0.26
N ASP A 12 7.27 -10.72 1.48
CA ASP A 12 5.85 -11.03 1.69
C ASP A 12 4.94 -9.89 1.19
N PHE A 13 5.39 -8.65 1.39
CA PHE A 13 4.65 -7.43 1.06
C PHE A 13 5.52 -6.46 0.26
N VAL A 14 4.91 -5.82 -0.73
CA VAL A 14 5.49 -4.68 -1.46
C VAL A 14 4.59 -3.48 -1.24
N VAL A 15 5.09 -2.51 -0.48
CA VAL A 15 4.37 -1.24 -0.25
C VAL A 15 4.69 -0.30 -1.41
N THR A 16 3.67 0.18 -2.11
CA THR A 16 3.82 1.15 -3.20
C THR A 16 3.11 2.44 -2.86
N MET A 17 3.62 3.56 -3.39
CA MET A 17 2.99 4.86 -3.21
C MET A 17 2.21 5.26 -4.45
N PHE A 18 1.04 5.85 -4.24
CA PHE A 18 0.42 6.74 -5.22
C PHE A 18 0.38 8.15 -4.63
N GLN A 19 0.43 9.15 -5.49
CA GLN A 19 0.13 10.53 -5.09
C GLN A 19 -1.37 10.76 -5.27
N SER A 20 -1.99 11.60 -4.44
CA SER A 20 -3.44 11.80 -4.47
C SER A 20 -3.95 12.36 -5.81
N ASP A 21 -3.11 13.08 -6.56
CA ASP A 21 -3.35 13.57 -7.93
C ASP A 21 -3.17 12.48 -9.01
N HIS A 22 -2.49 11.39 -8.68
CA HIS A 22 -2.31 10.17 -9.48
C HIS A 22 -3.04 8.97 -8.85
N ALA A 23 -3.99 9.24 -7.95
CA ALA A 23 -4.80 8.22 -7.33
C ALA A 23 -5.49 7.39 -8.44
N PRO A 24 -5.75 6.09 -8.19
CA PRO A 24 -6.48 5.29 -9.14
C PRO A 24 -7.75 6.02 -9.57
N LEU A 25 -8.01 6.04 -10.88
CA LEU A 25 -9.23 6.63 -11.41
C LEU A 25 -10.44 5.94 -10.75
N ALA A 26 -11.59 6.62 -10.69
CA ALA A 26 -12.79 5.99 -10.14
C ALA A 26 -13.09 4.67 -10.89
N GLY A 27 -13.09 3.55 -10.15
CA GLY A 27 -13.25 2.20 -10.70
C GLY A 27 -11.96 1.46 -11.06
N GLU A 28 -10.79 2.08 -10.92
CA GLU A 28 -9.49 1.44 -11.07
C GLU A 28 -9.05 0.79 -9.75
N ASP A 29 -8.65 -0.48 -9.80
CA ASP A 29 -8.09 -1.18 -8.64
C ASP A 29 -6.61 -0.78 -8.44
N PRO A 30 -6.27 -0.07 -7.35
CA PRO A 30 -4.89 0.35 -7.07
C PRO A 30 -3.90 -0.82 -7.03
N VAL A 31 -4.33 -1.99 -6.56
CA VAL A 31 -3.48 -3.18 -6.47
C VAL A 31 -3.13 -3.68 -7.86
N GLN A 32 -4.12 -3.74 -8.76
CA GLN A 32 -3.90 -4.16 -10.15
C GLN A 32 -3.02 -3.17 -10.92
N LYS A 33 -3.25 -1.86 -10.74
CA LYS A 33 -2.41 -0.81 -11.33
C LYS A 33 -0.96 -0.97 -10.90
N ALA A 34 -0.70 -1.01 -9.59
CA ALA A 34 0.64 -1.17 -9.05
C ALA A 34 1.29 -2.50 -9.49
N THR A 35 0.53 -3.58 -9.56
CA THR A 35 1.03 -4.88 -10.06
C THR A 35 1.55 -4.77 -11.50
N LYS A 36 0.83 -4.06 -12.38
CA LYS A 36 1.24 -3.81 -13.77
C LYS A 36 2.44 -2.88 -13.86
N GLU A 37 2.45 -1.78 -13.11
CA GLU A 37 3.56 -0.81 -13.10
C GLU A 37 4.88 -1.44 -12.62
N LEU A 38 4.80 -2.40 -11.70
CA LEU A 38 5.96 -3.18 -11.23
C LEU A 38 6.34 -4.34 -12.16
N GLY A 39 5.56 -4.63 -13.20
CA GLY A 39 5.77 -5.76 -14.11
C GLY A 39 5.61 -7.13 -13.44
N LEU A 40 4.80 -7.22 -12.38
CA LEU A 40 4.55 -8.46 -11.64
C LEU A 40 3.34 -9.24 -12.20
N ASP A 41 2.62 -8.66 -13.16
CA ASP A 41 1.48 -9.28 -13.84
C ASP A 41 1.88 -10.49 -14.70
N ILE A 42 3.14 -10.57 -15.11
CA ILE A 42 3.73 -11.75 -15.80
C ILE A 42 3.80 -13.00 -14.91
N LEU A 43 3.77 -12.83 -13.58
CA LEU A 43 3.85 -13.93 -12.63
C LEU A 43 2.47 -14.51 -12.32
N PRO A 44 2.35 -15.80 -11.99
CA PRO A 44 1.13 -16.33 -11.38
C PRO A 44 0.80 -15.63 -10.05
N PRO A 45 -0.48 -15.34 -9.72
CA PRO A 45 -0.86 -14.64 -8.49
C PRO A 45 -0.29 -15.23 -7.20
N GLU A 46 -0.17 -16.56 -7.11
CA GLU A 46 0.39 -17.29 -5.97
C GLU A 46 1.91 -17.13 -5.80
N LYS A 47 2.59 -16.55 -6.80
CA LYS A 47 4.03 -16.22 -6.76
C LYS A 47 4.27 -14.74 -6.57
N ARG A 48 3.22 -13.91 -6.50
CA ARG A 48 3.34 -12.47 -6.31
C ARG A 48 3.41 -12.14 -4.82
N PRO A 49 4.23 -11.16 -4.43
CA PRO A 49 4.11 -10.57 -3.11
C PRO A 49 2.76 -9.84 -2.99
N GLN A 50 2.28 -9.65 -1.76
CA GLN A 50 1.09 -8.85 -1.53
C GLN A 50 1.39 -7.37 -1.77
N ILE A 51 0.69 -6.75 -2.70
CA ILE A 51 0.89 -5.34 -3.05
C ILE A 51 0.02 -4.47 -2.16
N VAL A 52 0.63 -3.50 -1.47
CA VAL A 52 -0.04 -2.59 -0.54
C VAL A 52 0.13 -1.15 -1.03
N PRO A 53 -0.77 -0.68 -1.91
CA PRO A 53 -0.76 0.70 -2.37
C PRO A 53 -1.27 1.63 -1.26
N VAL A 54 -0.52 2.71 -1.03
CA VAL A 54 -0.79 3.74 -0.02
C VAL A 54 -0.61 5.13 -0.59
N ASP A 55 -1.33 6.10 -0.02
CA ASP A 55 -1.08 7.50 -0.32
C ASP A 55 0.28 7.91 0.28
N GLY A 56 1.21 8.35 -0.58
CA GLY A 56 2.55 8.75 -0.16
C GLY A 56 2.57 9.96 0.77
N ALA A 57 1.70 10.94 0.56
CA ALA A 57 1.58 12.13 1.40
C ALA A 57 0.96 11.80 2.77
N TYR A 58 0.22 10.70 2.86
CA TYR A 58 -0.28 10.19 4.14
C TYR A 58 0.80 9.43 4.92
N LEU A 59 1.49 8.48 4.27
CA LEU A 59 2.42 7.58 4.96
C LEU A 59 3.80 8.20 5.22
N LEU A 60 4.33 8.98 4.28
CA LEU A 60 5.73 9.41 4.31
C LEU A 60 5.95 10.86 4.80
N ALA A 61 4.87 11.64 4.97
CA ALA A 61 4.99 13.04 5.39
C ALA A 61 5.39 13.23 6.86
N LEU A 62 5.35 12.17 7.68
CA LEU A 62 5.74 12.19 9.10
C LEU A 62 5.11 13.33 9.93
N GLY A 63 3.84 13.65 9.66
CA GLY A 63 3.10 14.76 10.27
C GLY A 63 2.11 14.33 11.37
N PRO A 64 1.11 15.16 11.70
CA PRO A 64 0.12 14.88 12.76
C PRO A 64 -0.77 13.65 12.47
N ARG A 65 -0.74 13.14 11.23
CA ARG A 65 -1.43 11.93 10.79
C ARG A 65 -0.61 10.65 10.92
N SER A 66 0.66 10.71 11.33
CA SER A 66 1.54 9.53 11.33
C SER A 66 1.03 8.37 12.18
N ALA A 67 0.42 8.63 13.33
CA ALA A 67 -0.17 7.57 14.15
C ALA A 67 -1.28 6.82 13.39
N HIS A 68 -2.14 7.56 12.68
CA HIS A 68 -3.17 6.99 11.82
C HIS A 68 -2.57 6.25 10.62
N ALA A 69 -1.57 6.82 9.95
CA ALA A 69 -0.92 6.16 8.82
C ALA A 69 -0.22 4.85 9.21
N CYS A 70 0.46 4.82 10.36
CA CYS A 70 1.04 3.59 10.91
C CYS A 70 -0.03 2.56 11.27
N HIS A 71 -1.10 2.97 11.94
CA HIS A 71 -2.21 2.09 12.29
C HIS A 71 -2.86 1.47 11.05
N ASP A 72 -3.18 2.29 10.05
CA ASP A 72 -3.84 1.83 8.82
C ASP A 72 -2.91 0.92 7.99
N LEU A 73 -1.62 1.22 7.94
CA LEU A 73 -0.64 0.34 7.31
C LEU A 73 -0.55 -1.01 8.06
N ALA A 74 -0.47 -0.99 9.39
CA ALA A 74 -0.42 -2.22 10.18
C ALA A 74 -1.68 -3.08 10.00
N ALA A 75 -2.86 -2.45 9.93
CA ALA A 75 -4.12 -3.11 9.63
C ALA A 75 -4.13 -3.77 8.24
N LYS A 76 -3.53 -3.12 7.23
CA LYS A 76 -3.38 -3.71 5.88
C LYS A 76 -2.41 -4.89 5.86
N LEU A 77 -1.31 -4.82 6.60
CA LEU A 77 -0.29 -5.88 6.65
C LEU A 77 -0.74 -7.10 7.46
N HIS A 78 -1.62 -6.90 8.44
CA HIS A 78 -2.09 -7.96 9.34
C HIS A 78 -3.62 -7.93 9.47
N PRO A 79 -4.36 -8.28 8.39
CA PRO A 79 -5.81 -8.12 8.34
C PRO A 79 -6.58 -9.07 9.27
N THR A 80 -5.92 -10.10 9.82
CA THR A 80 -6.53 -11.08 10.72
C THR A 80 -6.46 -10.67 12.19
N LEU A 81 -5.73 -9.60 12.53
CA LEU A 81 -5.65 -9.07 13.88
C LEU A 81 -6.79 -8.07 14.14
N ASP A 82 -7.14 -7.90 15.41
CA ASP A 82 -8.09 -6.87 15.84
C ASP A 82 -7.39 -5.51 15.95
N TRP A 83 -7.89 -4.53 15.21
CA TRP A 83 -7.31 -3.18 15.09
C TRP A 83 -8.30 -2.15 15.64
N PRO A 84 -8.21 -1.77 16.93
CA PRO A 84 -9.16 -0.85 17.53
C PRO A 84 -9.08 0.53 16.88
N PRO A 85 -10.21 1.17 16.58
CA PRO A 85 -10.21 2.44 15.86
C PRO A 85 -9.51 3.53 16.67
N LEU A 86 -8.70 4.32 15.99
CA LEU A 86 -8.08 5.49 16.59
C LEU A 86 -9.12 6.62 16.79
N PRO A 87 -8.91 7.51 17.78
CA PRO A 87 -9.77 8.66 17.97
C PRO A 87 -9.84 9.53 16.71
N THR A 88 -11.05 9.96 16.35
CA THR A 88 -11.26 10.95 15.28
C THR A 88 -10.56 12.26 15.64
N ARG A 89 -9.84 12.85 14.68
CA ARG A 89 -9.20 14.16 14.83
C ARG A 89 -9.57 15.07 13.65
N PRO A 90 -9.60 16.41 13.83
CA PRO A 90 -9.95 17.35 12.76
C PRO A 90 -9.08 17.27 11.50
N TRP A 91 -7.88 16.69 11.60
CA TRP A 91 -6.93 16.53 10.50
C TRP A 91 -6.95 15.15 9.85
N VAL A 92 -7.86 14.26 10.26
CA VAL A 92 -8.14 12.99 9.57
C VAL A 92 -9.23 13.31 8.55
N GLY A 93 -8.83 13.61 7.31
CA GLY A 93 -9.69 14.00 6.20
C GLY A 93 -9.36 13.20 4.96
#